data_AF-A0A0F8ZAK5-F1
#
_entry.id   AF-A0A0F8ZAK5-F1
#
_cell.length_a   1.000
_cell.length_b   1.000
_cell.length_c   1.000
_cell.angle_alpha   90.00
_cell.angle_beta   90.00
_cell.angle_gamma   90.00
#
_symmetry.space_group_name_H-M   'P 1'
#
loop_
_entity.id
_entity.type
_entity.pdbx_description
1 polymer ?
#
loop_
_entity_poly.entity_id
_entity_poly.type
_entity_poly.pdbx_seq_one_letter_code
_entity_poly.pdbx_strand_id
1 'polypeptide(L)'
;ASLVAGLFRYDPSTDSYQQFLSKPTSEEQILSQSVFSMVATDEESLWIGRGWDFARLDLATGQIETIFELPERTRNSVIRDLLHYQGYIFIAASTGAYVYHIATGQYRKLEHLSTEPDHIYQNYIKSFAIGENEQLLVGAVRGLYQVDISDLPSMFERPDIPFKNKTILNDLNIWKIINDHGVVDLGTDKGLFSLDLNTGELTKNNRVKESKYSLVDPSIIDIVKDKNGAMWTATKSDGAFYLPYENYHFENVNASMLSGDGLSHPSIWGITEYEDKLWLATHNGLTAVDLKTNQGQVFLKDYQADLFTTEFNIYEITPYKNKLWLRTNRGMFSFDPQSHEIFPAKTADLNQQHLITGWVHGSMLMP
;
A
#
# COMPACT_ATOMS: atom_id res chain seq x y z
N ALA A 1 -15.68 18.33 0.54
CA ALA A 1 -17.13 18.57 0.59
C ALA A 1 -17.78 17.69 1.66
N SER A 2 -18.91 18.09 2.21
CA SER A 2 -19.65 17.37 3.26
C SER A 2 -21.15 17.54 3.06
N LEU A 3 -21.92 16.46 3.24
CA LEU A 3 -23.39 16.55 3.26
C LEU A 3 -23.93 17.34 4.45
N VAL A 4 -23.14 17.44 5.52
CA VAL A 4 -23.54 18.08 6.78
C VAL A 4 -23.17 19.56 6.82
N ALA A 5 -22.12 19.95 6.08
CA ALA A 5 -21.58 21.30 6.12
C ALA A 5 -21.58 22.01 4.75
N GLY A 6 -21.52 21.28 3.64
CA GLY A 6 -21.38 21.81 2.28
C GLY A 6 -19.93 21.79 1.76
N LEU A 7 -19.53 22.78 0.97
CA LEU A 7 -18.20 22.89 0.37
C LEU A 7 -17.43 24.06 0.97
N PHE A 8 -16.18 23.82 1.36
CA PHE A 8 -15.30 24.83 1.97
C PHE A 8 -13.88 24.68 1.45
N ARG A 9 -13.15 25.80 1.46
CA ARG A 9 -11.69 25.83 1.44
C ARG A 9 -11.20 26.08 2.87
N TYR A 10 -10.13 25.36 3.23
CA TYR A 10 -9.39 25.56 4.46
C TYR A 10 -7.95 25.91 4.10
N ASP A 11 -7.44 27.01 4.64
CA ASP A 11 -6.03 27.38 4.56
C ASP A 11 -5.33 27.05 5.89
N PRO A 12 -4.48 26.01 5.94
CA PRO A 12 -3.80 25.61 7.16
C PRO A 12 -2.71 26.60 7.61
N SER A 13 -2.24 27.50 6.74
CA SER A 13 -1.20 28.48 7.08
C SER A 13 -1.75 29.65 7.89
N THR A 14 -3.01 30.01 7.64
CA THR A 14 -3.72 31.12 8.29
C THR A 14 -4.83 30.67 9.23
N ASP A 15 -5.08 29.36 9.30
CA ASP A 15 -6.22 28.72 9.99
C ASP A 15 -7.57 29.36 9.60
N SER A 16 -7.72 29.67 8.31
CA SER A 16 -8.90 30.37 7.79
C SER A 16 -9.77 29.47 6.92
N TYR A 17 -11.08 29.74 6.94
CA TYR A 17 -12.09 28.96 6.24
C TYR A 17 -12.94 29.87 5.34
N GLN A 18 -13.22 29.39 4.13
CA GLN A 18 -14.16 30.02 3.20
C GLN A 18 -15.22 28.99 2.79
N GLN A 19 -16.49 29.31 2.98
CA GLN A 19 -17.60 28.47 2.54
C GLN A 19 -18.03 28.86 1.13
N PHE A 20 -18.15 27.86 0.25
CA PHE A 20 -18.64 28.02 -1.13
C PHE A 20 -20.06 27.48 -1.30
N LEU A 21 -20.38 26.34 -0.66
CA LEU A 21 -21.71 25.77 -0.64
C LEU A 21 -22.18 25.57 0.80
N SER A 22 -23.42 25.96 1.05
CA SER A 22 -24.14 25.62 2.27
C SER A 22 -24.55 24.15 2.30
N LYS A 23 -24.80 23.62 3.49
CA LYS A 23 -25.39 22.29 3.62
C LYS A 23 -26.76 22.25 2.91
N PRO A 24 -27.08 21.18 2.18
CA PRO A 24 -28.40 21.02 1.58
C PRO A 24 -29.47 20.89 2.68
N THR A 25 -30.66 21.46 2.46
CA THR A 25 -31.79 21.47 3.42
C THR A 25 -33.00 20.68 2.95
N SER A 26 -33.01 20.22 1.70
CA SER A 26 -34.05 19.37 1.12
C SER A 26 -33.46 18.14 0.45
N GLU A 27 -34.26 17.10 0.25
CA GLU A 27 -33.86 15.91 -0.51
C GLU A 27 -33.39 16.28 -1.92
N GLU A 28 -34.09 17.18 -2.60
CA GLU A 28 -33.71 17.66 -3.93
C GLU A 28 -32.32 18.31 -3.92
N GLN A 29 -32.01 19.13 -2.92
CA GLN A 29 -30.67 19.73 -2.79
C GLN A 29 -29.60 18.67 -2.47
N ILE A 30 -29.92 17.65 -1.66
CA ILE A 30 -28.99 16.53 -1.42
C ILE A 30 -28.70 15.82 -2.74
N LEU A 31 -29.72 15.55 -3.57
CA LEU A 31 -29.56 14.85 -4.83
C LEU A 31 -28.89 15.70 -5.91
N SER A 32 -29.10 17.01 -5.94
CA SER A 32 -28.57 17.89 -6.98
C SER A 32 -27.23 18.55 -6.63
N GLN A 33 -27.08 19.05 -5.40
CA GLN A 33 -25.99 19.96 -5.02
C GLN A 33 -24.83 19.28 -4.27
N SER A 34 -24.99 18.03 -3.85
CA SER A 34 -23.91 17.30 -3.16
C SER A 34 -22.72 17.10 -4.09
N VAL A 35 -21.55 17.54 -3.64
CA VAL A 35 -20.29 17.41 -4.38
C VAL A 35 -19.65 16.06 -4.04
N PHE A 36 -19.42 15.23 -5.06
CA PHE A 36 -18.87 13.88 -4.93
C PHE A 36 -17.43 13.78 -5.44
N SER A 37 -17.07 14.60 -6.42
CA SER A 37 -15.76 14.62 -7.04
C SER A 37 -15.35 16.06 -7.35
N MET A 38 -14.05 16.32 -7.35
CA MET A 38 -13.49 17.64 -7.64
C MET A 38 -12.14 17.49 -8.32
N VAL A 39 -11.83 18.36 -9.28
CA VAL A 39 -10.51 18.44 -9.91
C VAL A 39 -10.13 19.90 -10.14
N ALA A 40 -8.91 20.27 -9.77
CA ALA A 40 -8.35 21.58 -10.08
C ALA A 40 -7.61 21.51 -11.42
N THR A 41 -7.82 22.51 -12.28
CA THR A 41 -7.11 22.63 -13.57
C THR A 41 -6.05 23.73 -13.54
N ASP A 42 -6.21 24.67 -12.62
CA ASP A 42 -5.40 25.87 -12.43
C ASP A 42 -5.62 26.40 -10.99
N GLU A 43 -5.02 27.54 -10.66
CA GLU A 43 -5.12 28.15 -9.32
C GLU A 43 -6.43 28.94 -9.10
N GLU A 44 -7.21 29.19 -10.15
CA GLU A 44 -8.39 30.05 -10.14
C GLU A 44 -9.70 29.25 -10.11
N SER A 45 -9.70 28.06 -10.70
CA SER A 45 -10.89 27.26 -10.98
C SER A 45 -10.83 25.88 -10.33
N LEU A 46 -11.93 25.51 -9.67
CA LEU A 46 -12.18 24.14 -9.22
C LEU A 46 -13.39 23.57 -9.96
N TRP A 47 -13.21 22.46 -10.65
CA TRP A 47 -14.30 21.75 -11.32
C TRP A 47 -14.90 20.75 -10.35
N ILE A 48 -16.23 20.74 -10.24
CA ILE A 48 -16.96 19.95 -9.26
C ILE A 48 -17.98 19.05 -9.95
N GLY A 49 -17.95 17.77 -9.59
CA GLY A 49 -18.93 16.79 -9.97
C GLY A 49 -19.95 16.65 -8.86
N ARG A 50 -21.19 17.04 -9.15
CA ARG A 50 -22.30 16.95 -8.20
C ARG A 50 -23.20 15.77 -8.53
N GLY A 51 -24.34 15.68 -7.85
CA GLY A 51 -25.29 14.61 -8.10
C GLY A 51 -25.84 14.68 -9.54
N TRP A 52 -26.38 15.83 -9.93
CA TRP A 52 -27.04 15.97 -11.24
C TRP A 52 -26.28 16.77 -12.28
N ASP A 53 -25.17 17.40 -11.92
CA ASP A 53 -24.47 18.26 -12.86
C ASP A 53 -22.98 18.38 -12.61
N PHE A 54 -22.29 18.80 -13.66
CA PHE A 54 -20.90 19.19 -13.66
C PHE A 54 -20.83 20.71 -13.66
N ALA A 55 -20.06 21.28 -12.73
CA ALA A 55 -20.00 22.71 -12.53
C ALA A 55 -18.56 23.20 -12.33
N ARG A 56 -18.36 24.50 -12.55
CA ARG A 56 -17.10 25.20 -12.28
C ARG A 56 -17.30 26.16 -11.11
N LEU A 57 -16.42 26.10 -10.13
CA LEU A 57 -16.30 27.03 -9.02
C LEU A 57 -15.13 27.98 -9.30
N ASP A 58 -15.44 29.27 -9.35
CA ASP A 58 -14.43 30.34 -9.32
C ASP A 58 -13.98 30.55 -7.85
N LEU A 59 -12.69 30.32 -7.58
CA LEU A 59 -12.14 30.32 -6.22
C LEU A 59 -12.03 31.73 -5.62
N ALA A 60 -12.00 32.78 -6.44
CA ALA A 60 -11.89 34.17 -5.98
C ALA A 60 -13.25 34.73 -5.55
N THR A 61 -14.28 34.51 -6.36
CA THR A 61 -15.64 35.03 -6.17
C THR A 61 -16.54 34.07 -5.40
N GLY A 62 -16.22 32.77 -5.42
CA GLY A 62 -17.09 31.71 -4.90
C GLY A 62 -18.28 31.40 -5.81
N GLN A 63 -18.35 31.98 -7.01
CA GLN A 63 -19.44 31.73 -7.94
C GLN A 63 -19.35 30.32 -8.53
N ILE A 64 -20.48 29.62 -8.57
CA ILE A 64 -20.60 28.30 -9.17
C ILE A 64 -21.45 28.41 -10.43
N GLU A 65 -20.87 28.00 -11.55
CA GLU A 65 -21.51 27.94 -12.86
C GLU A 65 -21.76 26.47 -13.24
N THR A 66 -23.03 26.11 -13.45
CA THR A 66 -23.38 24.81 -14.02
C THR A 66 -22.98 24.77 -15.49
N ILE A 67 -22.16 23.79 -15.86
CA ILE A 67 -21.60 23.64 -17.21
C ILE A 67 -22.48 22.72 -18.04
N PHE A 68 -22.86 21.56 -17.49
CA PHE A 68 -23.93 20.75 -18.04
C PHE A 68 -24.56 19.86 -16.97
N GLU A 69 -25.81 19.48 -17.22
CA GLU A 69 -26.57 18.59 -16.35
C GLU A 69 -26.64 17.20 -16.97
N LEU A 70 -26.61 16.17 -16.13
CA LEU A 70 -26.77 14.79 -16.56
C LEU A 70 -28.14 14.61 -17.25
N PRO A 71 -28.20 13.87 -18.38
CA PRO A 71 -29.45 13.60 -19.07
C PRO A 71 -30.48 12.89 -18.19
N GLU A 72 -30.01 11.96 -17.35
CA GLU A 72 -30.82 11.23 -16.39
C GLU A 72 -30.57 11.73 -14.96
N ARG A 73 -31.63 12.16 -14.28
CA ARG A 73 -31.60 12.71 -12.91
C ARG A 73 -32.39 11.84 -11.96
N THR A 74 -31.87 10.65 -11.72
CA THR A 74 -32.42 9.71 -10.75
C THR A 74 -31.82 9.96 -9.36
N ARG A 75 -32.39 9.32 -8.33
CA ARG A 75 -31.83 9.37 -6.96
C ARG A 75 -30.38 8.85 -6.87
N ASN A 76 -29.95 8.05 -7.83
CA ASN A 76 -28.62 7.45 -7.87
C ASN A 76 -27.67 8.15 -8.87
N SER A 77 -28.16 9.18 -9.56
CA SER A 77 -27.36 9.96 -10.50
C SER A 77 -26.36 10.78 -9.70
N VAL A 78 -25.07 10.50 -9.91
CA VAL A 78 -23.94 11.20 -9.30
C VAL A 78 -22.77 11.20 -10.27
N ILE A 79 -21.98 12.28 -10.25
CA ILE A 79 -20.67 12.34 -10.90
C ILE A 79 -19.62 11.86 -9.89
N ARG A 80 -19.14 10.63 -10.09
CA ARG A 80 -18.30 9.89 -9.14
C ARG A 80 -16.84 10.28 -9.21
N ASP A 81 -16.36 10.61 -10.39
CA ASP A 81 -14.94 10.89 -10.63
C ASP A 81 -14.79 11.92 -11.74
N LEU A 82 -13.72 12.72 -11.61
CA LEU A 82 -13.30 13.73 -12.57
C LEU A 82 -11.81 13.57 -12.82
N LEU A 83 -11.42 13.38 -14.07
CA LEU A 83 -10.02 13.25 -14.46
C LEU A 83 -9.65 14.35 -15.46
N HIS A 84 -8.73 15.22 -15.07
CA HIS A 84 -8.17 16.24 -15.95
C HIS A 84 -6.97 15.68 -16.72
N TYR A 85 -6.96 15.87 -18.04
CA TYR A 85 -5.88 15.48 -18.93
C TYR A 85 -5.79 16.45 -20.11
N GLN A 86 -4.64 17.11 -20.26
CA GLN A 86 -4.32 17.98 -21.41
C GLN A 86 -5.42 18.99 -21.81
N GLY A 87 -6.08 19.65 -20.85
CA GLY A 87 -7.14 20.63 -21.13
C GLY A 87 -8.54 20.03 -21.34
N TYR A 88 -8.69 18.73 -21.11
CA TYR A 88 -9.95 18.00 -21.13
C TYR A 88 -10.27 17.44 -19.75
N ILE A 89 -11.56 17.39 -19.42
CA ILE A 89 -12.05 16.78 -18.18
C ILE A 89 -12.95 15.60 -18.55
N PHE A 90 -12.53 14.40 -18.17
CA PHE A 90 -13.34 13.21 -18.24
C PHE A 90 -14.23 13.13 -17.00
N ILE A 91 -15.51 12.81 -17.22
CA ILE A 91 -16.56 12.87 -16.22
C ILE A 91 -17.21 11.50 -16.10
N ALA A 92 -17.01 10.83 -14.96
CA ALA A 92 -17.57 9.53 -14.66
C ALA A 92 -18.89 9.72 -13.93
N ALA A 93 -19.99 9.27 -14.51
CA ALA A 93 -21.30 9.37 -13.89
C ALA A 93 -21.95 7.98 -13.71
N SER A 94 -22.88 7.91 -12.76
CA SER A 94 -23.76 6.73 -12.60
C SER A 94 -24.61 6.43 -13.84
N THR A 95 -24.67 7.32 -14.83
CA THR A 95 -25.51 7.17 -16.03
C THR A 95 -24.73 7.40 -17.33
N GLY A 96 -23.39 7.27 -17.29
CA GLY A 96 -22.52 7.32 -18.47
C GLY A 96 -21.16 7.95 -18.20
N ALA A 97 -20.39 8.12 -19.27
CA ALA A 97 -19.17 8.90 -19.28
C ALA A 97 -19.26 10.05 -20.29
N TYR A 98 -18.62 11.16 -19.96
CA TYR A 98 -18.57 12.36 -20.80
C TYR A 98 -17.15 12.92 -20.80
N VAL A 99 -16.84 13.73 -21.81
CA VAL A 99 -15.61 14.51 -21.87
C VAL A 99 -15.95 15.96 -22.20
N TYR A 100 -15.33 16.88 -21.47
CA TYR A 100 -15.48 18.32 -21.62
C TYR A 100 -14.15 18.95 -22.03
N HIS A 101 -14.17 19.80 -23.06
CA HIS A 101 -13.02 20.56 -23.51
C HIS A 101 -13.05 21.97 -22.90
N ILE A 102 -12.05 22.27 -22.06
CA ILE A 102 -12.04 23.50 -21.27
C ILE A 102 -12.01 24.75 -22.15
N ALA A 103 -11.17 24.75 -23.21
CA ALA A 103 -10.97 25.94 -24.01
C ALA A 103 -12.18 26.32 -24.87
N THR A 104 -12.94 25.34 -25.39
CA THR A 104 -14.11 25.61 -26.26
C THR A 104 -15.45 25.56 -25.53
N GLY A 105 -15.48 25.03 -24.30
CA GLY A 105 -16.71 24.81 -23.56
C GLY A 105 -17.60 23.69 -24.11
N GLN A 106 -17.10 22.92 -25.08
CA GLN A 106 -17.85 21.81 -25.67
C GLN A 106 -17.74 20.57 -24.79
N TYR A 107 -18.81 19.76 -24.76
CA TYR A 107 -18.77 18.41 -24.21
C TYR A 107 -19.43 17.43 -25.16
N ARG A 108 -19.08 16.15 -25.01
CA ARG A 108 -19.77 15.04 -25.66
C ARG A 108 -19.76 13.81 -24.76
N LYS A 109 -20.61 12.84 -25.11
CA LYS A 109 -20.56 11.51 -24.52
C LYS A 109 -19.23 10.85 -24.88
N LEU A 110 -18.68 10.08 -23.94
CA LEU A 110 -17.52 9.23 -24.15
C LEU A 110 -18.02 7.82 -24.47
N GLU A 111 -17.92 7.41 -25.73
CA GLU A 111 -18.32 6.07 -26.17
C GLU A 111 -17.29 5.01 -25.75
N HIS A 112 -17.42 4.46 -24.53
CA HIS A 112 -16.51 3.42 -24.01
C HIS A 112 -16.91 1.99 -24.39
N LEU A 113 -18.09 1.79 -24.97
CA LEU A 113 -18.59 0.49 -25.45
C LEU A 113 -18.62 0.46 -26.98
N SER A 114 -18.28 -0.68 -27.57
CA SER A 114 -18.30 -0.89 -29.01
C SER A 114 -19.70 -1.20 -29.55
N THR A 115 -20.61 -1.60 -28.67
CA THR A 115 -22.00 -1.97 -28.95
C THR A 115 -22.90 -1.45 -27.83
N GLU A 116 -24.22 -1.53 -28.04
CA GLU A 116 -25.17 -1.31 -26.94
C GLU A 116 -24.83 -2.20 -25.73
N PRO A 117 -24.99 -1.68 -24.50
CA PRO A 117 -24.73 -2.45 -23.30
C PRO A 117 -25.72 -3.61 -23.19
N ASP A 118 -25.22 -4.78 -22.81
CA ASP A 118 -26.07 -5.92 -22.45
C ASP A 118 -26.72 -5.72 -21.06
N HIS A 119 -26.13 -4.83 -20.25
CA HIS A 119 -26.58 -4.52 -18.90
C HIS A 119 -26.26 -3.07 -18.53
N ILE A 120 -27.21 -2.36 -17.91
CA ILE A 120 -27.10 -0.93 -17.54
C ILE A 120 -25.85 -0.60 -16.71
N TYR A 121 -25.38 -1.55 -15.89
CA TYR A 121 -24.18 -1.40 -15.05
C TYR A 121 -22.88 -1.22 -15.83
N GLN A 122 -22.85 -1.54 -17.12
CA GLN A 122 -21.70 -1.23 -17.99
C GLN A 122 -21.56 0.29 -18.22
N ASN A 123 -22.65 1.06 -18.08
CA ASN A 123 -22.64 2.51 -18.19
C ASN A 123 -22.46 3.23 -16.85
N TYR A 124 -22.39 2.51 -15.74
CA TYR A 124 -22.29 3.11 -14.41
C TYR A 124 -20.81 3.30 -14.09
N ILE A 125 -20.24 4.42 -14.52
CA ILE A 125 -18.80 4.67 -14.48
C ILE A 125 -18.41 5.18 -13.10
N LYS A 126 -17.29 4.65 -12.58
CA LYS A 126 -16.83 4.88 -11.21
C LYS A 126 -15.49 5.58 -11.13
N SER A 127 -14.58 5.24 -12.02
CA SER A 127 -13.23 5.76 -11.99
C SER A 127 -12.62 5.78 -13.38
N PHE A 128 -11.68 6.70 -13.57
CA PHE A 128 -10.79 6.71 -14.71
C PHE A 128 -9.33 6.60 -14.27
N ALA A 129 -8.49 6.15 -15.20
CA ALA A 129 -7.05 6.32 -15.11
C ALA A 129 -6.45 6.50 -16.50
N ILE A 130 -5.35 7.24 -16.59
CA ILE A 130 -4.56 7.29 -17.82
C ILE A 130 -3.77 5.98 -17.94
N GLY A 131 -4.02 5.26 -19.03
CA GLY A 131 -3.25 4.11 -19.48
C GLY A 131 -2.04 4.53 -20.32
N GLU A 132 -1.34 3.53 -20.87
CA GLU A 132 -0.20 3.76 -21.78
C GLU A 132 -0.67 4.18 -23.17
N ASN A 133 0.17 4.91 -23.91
CA ASN A 133 -0.09 5.34 -25.29
C ASN A 133 -1.40 6.12 -25.47
N GLU A 134 -1.65 7.07 -24.57
CA GLU A 134 -2.81 7.98 -24.64
C GLU A 134 -4.13 7.21 -24.70
N GLN A 135 -4.23 6.23 -23.80
CA GLN A 135 -5.43 5.43 -23.59
C GLN A 135 -6.05 5.83 -22.26
N LEU A 136 -7.37 5.89 -22.22
CA LEU A 136 -8.14 6.08 -21.00
C LEU A 136 -8.67 4.73 -20.54
N LEU A 137 -8.34 4.34 -19.31
CA LEU A 137 -8.97 3.22 -18.63
C LEU A 137 -10.28 3.69 -17.99
N VAL A 138 -11.36 2.96 -18.23
CA VAL A 138 -12.72 3.29 -17.78
C VAL A 138 -13.25 2.16 -16.91
N GLY A 139 -13.32 2.41 -15.60
CA GLY A 139 -13.84 1.46 -14.61
C GLY A 139 -15.34 1.65 -14.40
N ALA A 140 -16.11 0.59 -14.60
CA ALA A 140 -17.57 0.60 -14.41
C ALA A 140 -18.01 -0.31 -13.26
N VAL A 141 -19.30 -0.25 -12.90
CA VAL A 141 -19.95 -1.25 -12.03
C VAL A 141 -19.83 -2.65 -12.62
N ARG A 142 -19.79 -2.76 -13.95
CA ARG A 142 -19.56 -4.01 -14.66
C ARG A 142 -18.59 -3.80 -15.80
N GLY A 143 -17.34 -4.13 -15.56
CA GLY A 143 -16.30 -4.19 -16.58
C GLY A 143 -15.22 -3.11 -16.46
N LEU A 144 -14.13 -3.37 -17.16
CA LEU A 144 -13.03 -2.44 -17.41
C LEU A 144 -12.93 -2.25 -18.91
N TYR A 145 -12.90 -1.00 -19.35
CA TYR A 145 -12.83 -0.63 -20.76
C TYR A 145 -11.64 0.28 -21.01
N GLN A 146 -11.26 0.38 -22.27
CA GLN A 146 -10.19 1.23 -22.75
C GLN A 146 -10.74 2.10 -23.88
N VAL A 147 -10.40 3.39 -23.87
CA VAL A 147 -10.78 4.36 -24.89
C VAL A 147 -9.54 5.07 -25.42
N ASP A 148 -9.42 5.16 -26.74
CA ASP A 148 -8.36 5.91 -27.41
C ASP A 148 -8.59 7.41 -27.25
N ILE A 149 -7.62 8.12 -26.67
CA ILE A 149 -7.66 9.57 -26.44
C ILE A 149 -6.44 10.27 -27.04
N SER A 150 -5.76 9.63 -28.01
CA SER A 150 -4.54 10.16 -28.65
C SER A 150 -4.76 11.42 -29.51
N ASP A 151 -5.99 11.61 -30.01
CA ASP A 151 -6.32 12.76 -30.88
C ASP A 151 -7.64 13.41 -30.46
N LEU A 152 -7.71 13.83 -29.19
CA LEU A 152 -8.86 14.54 -28.63
C LEU A 152 -9.29 15.76 -29.47
N PRO A 153 -8.39 16.61 -30.01
CA PRO A 153 -8.80 17.73 -30.86
C PRO A 153 -9.63 17.30 -32.06
N SER A 154 -9.15 16.33 -32.86
CA SER A 154 -9.90 15.83 -34.02
C SER A 154 -11.21 15.16 -33.63
N MET A 155 -11.26 14.49 -32.47
CA MET A 155 -12.47 13.86 -31.95
C MET A 155 -13.54 14.90 -31.56
N PHE A 156 -13.16 16.10 -31.16
CA PHE A 156 -14.10 17.20 -30.91
C PHE A 156 -14.53 17.91 -32.20
N GLU A 157 -13.67 17.95 -33.24
CA GLU A 157 -14.05 18.45 -34.56
C GLU A 157 -15.02 17.51 -35.31
N ARG A 158 -15.00 16.22 -34.99
CA ARG A 158 -15.84 15.18 -35.62
C ARG A 158 -16.70 14.42 -34.60
N PRO A 159 -17.74 15.08 -34.02
CA PRO A 159 -18.60 14.48 -32.99
C PRO A 159 -19.40 13.27 -33.47
N ASP A 160 -19.56 13.10 -34.79
CA ASP A 160 -20.25 11.99 -35.43
C ASP A 160 -19.44 10.69 -35.43
N ILE A 161 -18.11 10.78 -35.26
CA ILE A 161 -17.24 9.61 -35.15
C ILE A 161 -17.16 9.20 -33.67
N PRO A 162 -17.54 7.95 -33.32
CA PRO A 162 -17.44 7.46 -31.95
C PRO A 162 -15.98 7.26 -31.56
N PHE A 163 -15.69 7.35 -30.27
CA PHE A 163 -14.37 6.99 -29.76
C PHE A 163 -14.03 5.53 -30.06
N LYS A 164 -12.79 5.27 -30.47
CA LYS A 164 -12.28 3.91 -30.58
C LYS A 164 -12.13 3.34 -29.17
N ASN A 165 -12.71 2.18 -28.93
CA ASN A 165 -12.73 1.57 -27.60
C ASN A 165 -12.48 0.06 -27.66
N LYS A 166 -12.21 -0.52 -26.49
CA LYS A 166 -11.96 -1.95 -26.29
C LYS A 166 -12.43 -2.37 -24.90
N THR A 167 -13.18 -3.47 -24.83
CA THR A 167 -13.45 -4.14 -23.55
C THR A 167 -12.22 -4.93 -23.09
N ILE A 168 -11.78 -4.67 -21.86
CA ILE A 168 -10.64 -5.35 -21.22
C ILE A 168 -11.14 -6.46 -20.30
N LEU A 169 -12.11 -6.16 -19.43
CA LEU A 169 -12.76 -7.12 -18.54
C LEU A 169 -14.27 -6.99 -18.65
N ASN A 170 -14.98 -8.11 -18.77
CA ASN A 170 -16.44 -8.13 -18.98
C ASN A 170 -17.27 -8.12 -17.68
N ASP A 171 -16.74 -8.66 -16.57
CA ASP A 171 -17.56 -8.93 -15.37
C ASP A 171 -16.78 -8.75 -14.06
N LEU A 172 -16.47 -7.49 -13.76
CA LEU A 172 -15.83 -7.07 -12.52
C LEU A 172 -16.26 -5.65 -12.16
N ASN A 173 -16.60 -5.40 -10.90
CA ASN A 173 -16.99 -4.07 -10.46
C ASN A 173 -15.75 -3.28 -10.07
N ILE A 174 -15.38 -2.28 -10.85
CA ILE A 174 -14.14 -1.54 -10.70
C ILE A 174 -14.39 -0.28 -9.87
N TRP A 175 -13.91 -0.27 -8.63
CA TRP A 175 -13.98 0.89 -7.74
C TRP A 175 -12.84 1.87 -8.00
N LYS A 176 -11.61 1.35 -8.11
CA LYS A 176 -10.39 2.14 -8.23
C LYS A 176 -9.46 1.51 -9.25
N ILE A 177 -8.78 2.37 -10.01
CA ILE A 177 -7.76 1.98 -10.99
C ILE A 177 -6.47 2.74 -10.62
N ILE A 178 -5.36 2.02 -10.50
CA ILE A 178 -4.02 2.59 -10.41
C ILE A 178 -3.20 1.98 -11.55
N ASN A 179 -2.88 2.78 -12.56
CA ASN A 179 -1.95 2.36 -13.62
C ASN A 179 -0.51 2.67 -13.20
N ASP A 180 0.36 1.68 -13.30
CA ASP A 180 1.80 1.80 -13.09
C ASP A 180 2.52 1.14 -14.27
N HIS A 181 2.76 1.95 -15.31
CA HIS A 181 3.51 1.54 -16.51
C HIS A 181 2.95 0.29 -17.20
N GLY A 182 1.62 0.16 -17.26
CA GLY A 182 0.93 -0.97 -17.88
C GLY A 182 0.58 -2.13 -16.93
N VAL A 183 1.06 -2.09 -15.69
CA VAL A 183 0.56 -2.95 -14.61
C VAL A 183 -0.50 -2.18 -13.83
N VAL A 184 -1.74 -2.66 -13.93
CA VAL A 184 -2.92 -1.97 -13.43
C VAL A 184 -3.45 -2.67 -12.19
N ASP A 185 -3.35 -2.00 -11.04
CA ASP A 185 -3.98 -2.46 -9.81
C ASP A 185 -5.43 -1.99 -9.75
N LEU A 186 -6.32 -2.94 -9.49
CA LEU A 186 -7.76 -2.77 -9.51
C LEU A 186 -8.36 -3.05 -8.12
N GLY A 187 -9.00 -2.04 -7.55
CA GLY A 187 -9.88 -2.20 -6.40
C GLY A 187 -11.25 -2.66 -6.89
N THR A 188 -11.70 -3.84 -6.46
CA THR A 188 -12.92 -4.46 -7.00
C THR A 188 -13.86 -4.99 -5.93
N ASP A 189 -15.08 -5.35 -6.30
CA ASP A 189 -16.03 -6.07 -5.42
C ASP A 189 -15.55 -7.48 -5.03
N LYS A 190 -14.58 -8.04 -5.75
CA LYS A 190 -14.03 -9.38 -5.52
C LYS A 190 -12.62 -9.37 -4.93
N GLY A 191 -12.14 -8.22 -4.46
CA GLY A 191 -10.80 -8.06 -3.88
C GLY A 191 -9.88 -7.15 -4.70
N LEU A 192 -8.59 -7.21 -4.37
CA LEU A 192 -7.53 -6.56 -5.12
C LEU A 192 -7.09 -7.46 -6.28
N PHE A 193 -7.05 -6.92 -7.48
CA PHE A 193 -6.50 -7.57 -8.67
C PHE A 193 -5.37 -6.74 -9.25
N SER A 194 -4.45 -7.40 -9.94
CA SER A 194 -3.44 -6.77 -10.79
C SER A 194 -3.63 -7.29 -12.20
N LEU A 195 -3.60 -6.39 -13.18
CA LEU A 195 -3.80 -6.68 -14.59
C LEU A 195 -2.59 -6.16 -15.38
N ASP A 196 -1.91 -7.03 -16.09
CA ASP A 196 -0.91 -6.62 -17.09
C ASP A 196 -1.62 -6.30 -18.41
N LEU A 197 -1.54 -5.04 -18.86
CA LEU A 197 -2.21 -4.60 -20.09
C LEU A 197 -1.57 -5.15 -21.38
N ASN A 198 -0.30 -5.57 -21.33
CA ASN A 198 0.41 -6.13 -22.48
C ASN A 198 0.03 -7.59 -22.70
N THR A 199 -0.05 -8.36 -21.63
CA THR A 199 -0.36 -9.81 -21.70
C THR A 199 -1.86 -10.10 -21.55
N GLY A 200 -2.61 -9.19 -20.91
CA GLY A 200 -3.98 -9.42 -20.48
C GLY A 200 -4.11 -10.33 -19.26
N GLU A 201 -2.99 -10.67 -18.59
CA GLU A 201 -3.00 -11.53 -17.41
C GLU A 201 -3.62 -10.80 -16.22
N LEU A 202 -4.67 -11.40 -15.66
CA LEU A 202 -5.36 -10.90 -14.46
C LEU A 202 -5.03 -11.79 -13.27
N THR A 203 -4.30 -11.25 -12.30
CA THR A 203 -3.89 -11.95 -11.08
C THR A 203 -4.62 -11.40 -9.87
N LYS A 204 -5.24 -12.27 -9.07
CA LYS A 204 -5.84 -11.87 -7.79
C LYS A 204 -4.78 -11.77 -6.70
N ASN A 205 -4.72 -10.64 -6.01
CA ASN A 205 -3.87 -10.49 -4.83
C ASN A 205 -4.59 -11.03 -3.58
N ASN A 206 -4.12 -12.15 -3.05
CA ASN A 206 -4.75 -12.82 -1.91
C ASN A 206 -4.27 -12.31 -0.55
N ARG A 207 -3.31 -11.38 -0.46
CA ARG A 207 -2.70 -10.96 0.82
C ARG A 207 -3.71 -10.41 1.83
N VAL A 208 -4.73 -9.69 1.38
CA VAL A 208 -5.81 -9.21 2.26
C VAL A 208 -6.63 -10.40 2.80
N LYS A 209 -6.92 -11.38 1.94
CA LYS A 209 -7.68 -12.60 2.29
C LYS A 209 -6.87 -13.53 3.21
N GLU A 210 -5.55 -13.60 3.04
CA GLU A 210 -4.62 -14.41 3.82
C GLU A 210 -4.19 -13.73 5.12
N SER A 211 -4.60 -12.49 5.34
CA SER A 211 -4.34 -11.82 6.60
C SER A 211 -4.97 -12.59 7.77
N LYS A 212 -4.43 -12.40 8.98
CA LYS A 212 -5.00 -12.98 10.21
C LYS A 212 -6.43 -12.50 10.54
N TYR A 213 -6.95 -11.55 9.76
CA TYR A 213 -8.28 -10.98 9.94
C TYR A 213 -9.21 -11.55 8.88
N SER A 214 -10.35 -12.11 9.32
CA SER A 214 -11.42 -12.51 8.43
C SER A 214 -12.15 -11.28 7.89
N LEU A 215 -12.28 -11.17 6.57
CA LEU A 215 -13.05 -10.11 5.92
C LEU A 215 -14.53 -10.47 5.89
N VAL A 216 -15.40 -9.52 6.24
CA VAL A 216 -16.85 -9.64 6.03
C VAL A 216 -17.19 -9.38 4.56
N ASP A 217 -16.56 -8.38 3.95
CA ASP A 217 -16.72 -8.02 2.54
C ASP A 217 -15.33 -7.88 1.88
N PRO A 218 -15.02 -8.67 0.82
CA PRO A 218 -13.72 -8.59 0.16
C PRO A 218 -13.57 -7.34 -0.73
N SER A 219 -14.61 -6.50 -0.84
CA SER A 219 -14.58 -5.31 -1.71
C SER A 219 -13.46 -4.35 -1.32
N ILE A 220 -12.57 -4.06 -2.27
CA ILE A 220 -11.58 -2.99 -2.16
C ILE A 220 -12.13 -1.75 -2.87
N ILE A 221 -12.37 -0.69 -2.11
CA ILE A 221 -13.03 0.53 -2.60
C ILE A 221 -12.05 1.66 -2.94
N ASP A 222 -10.85 1.65 -2.37
CA ASP A 222 -9.79 2.61 -2.69
C ASP A 222 -8.41 2.02 -2.43
N ILE A 223 -7.42 2.56 -3.13
CA ILE A 223 -6.03 2.10 -3.13
C ILE A 223 -5.13 3.32 -3.24
N VAL A 224 -4.08 3.36 -2.41
CA VAL A 224 -2.98 4.32 -2.53
C VAL A 224 -1.65 3.56 -2.43
N LYS A 225 -0.76 3.77 -3.41
CA LYS A 225 0.62 3.30 -3.36
C LYS A 225 1.48 4.28 -2.56
N ASP A 226 2.35 3.76 -1.70
CA ASP A 226 3.41 4.54 -1.09
C ASP A 226 4.62 4.64 -2.03
N LYS A 227 5.59 5.48 -1.64
CA LYS A 227 6.82 5.71 -2.43
C LYS A 227 7.74 4.49 -2.55
N ASN A 228 7.53 3.45 -1.74
CA ASN A 228 8.31 2.23 -1.72
C ASN A 228 7.60 1.07 -2.45
N GLY A 229 6.46 1.34 -3.09
CA GLY A 229 5.64 0.35 -3.78
C GLY A 229 4.68 -0.44 -2.88
N ALA A 230 4.67 -0.19 -1.56
CA ALA A 230 3.65 -0.77 -0.69
C ALA A 230 2.29 -0.10 -0.95
N MET A 231 1.21 -0.74 -0.53
CA MET A 231 -0.15 -0.31 -0.83
C MET A 231 -0.98 -0.20 0.45
N TRP A 232 -1.69 0.90 0.60
CA TRP A 232 -2.85 0.98 1.49
C TRP A 232 -4.10 0.64 0.69
N THR A 233 -4.87 -0.32 1.18
CA THR A 233 -6.14 -0.72 0.56
C THR A 233 -7.28 -0.50 1.56
N ALA A 234 -8.30 0.25 1.15
CA ALA A 234 -9.52 0.44 1.93
C ALA A 234 -10.56 -0.62 1.55
N THR A 235 -11.08 -1.33 2.54
CA THR A 235 -12.25 -2.21 2.35
C THR A 235 -13.53 -1.44 2.64
N LYS A 236 -14.66 -1.99 2.18
CA LYS A 236 -15.96 -1.38 2.41
C LYS A 236 -16.41 -1.41 3.89
N SER A 237 -16.04 -2.45 4.64
CA SER A 237 -16.55 -2.69 6.01
C SER A 237 -15.48 -3.00 7.06
N ASP A 238 -14.28 -3.38 6.65
CA ASP A 238 -13.27 -4.00 7.52
C ASP A 238 -12.05 -3.09 7.74
N GLY A 239 -12.16 -1.81 7.38
CA GLY A 239 -11.12 -0.80 7.58
C GLY A 239 -10.05 -0.79 6.48
N ALA A 240 -8.84 -0.36 6.84
CA ALA A 240 -7.71 -0.25 5.93
C ALA A 240 -6.66 -1.33 6.21
N PHE A 241 -6.09 -1.87 5.15
CA PHE A 241 -5.01 -2.86 5.20
C PHE A 241 -3.77 -2.26 4.56
N TYR A 242 -2.61 -2.50 5.18
CA TYR A 242 -1.31 -2.16 4.63
C TYR A 242 -0.67 -3.41 4.04
N LEU A 243 -0.34 -3.35 2.76
CA LEU A 243 0.25 -4.42 1.98
C LEU A 243 1.69 -4.01 1.59
N PRO A 244 2.73 -4.56 2.24
CA PRO A 244 4.11 -4.24 1.89
C PRO A 244 4.44 -4.65 0.44
N TYR A 245 5.39 -3.99 -0.22
CA TYR A 245 5.75 -4.28 -1.62
C TYR A 245 6.18 -5.75 -1.81
N GLU A 246 7.10 -6.21 -0.97
CA GLU A 246 7.47 -7.63 -0.88
C GLU A 246 6.74 -8.31 0.27
N ASN A 247 6.54 -9.63 0.15
CA ASN A 247 6.00 -10.47 1.22
C ASN A 247 7.02 -10.61 2.36
N TYR A 248 7.36 -9.51 3.04
CA TYR A 248 8.05 -9.56 4.32
C TYR A 248 7.09 -10.06 5.40
N HIS A 249 6.72 -11.33 5.30
CA HIS A 249 6.28 -12.07 6.48
C HIS A 249 7.56 -12.28 7.28
N PHE A 250 7.72 -11.52 8.36
CA PHE A 250 8.76 -11.86 9.33
C PHE A 250 8.25 -13.10 10.07
N GLU A 251 8.88 -14.24 9.81
CA GLU A 251 8.66 -15.42 10.63
C GLU A 251 9.47 -15.27 11.92
N ASN A 252 8.82 -15.51 13.05
CA ASN A 252 9.52 -15.56 14.33
C ASN A 252 10.25 -16.91 14.42
N VAL A 253 11.58 -16.90 14.39
CA VAL A 253 12.39 -18.09 14.69
C VAL A 253 12.42 -18.28 16.21
N ASN A 254 11.52 -19.13 16.70
CA ASN A 254 11.46 -19.51 18.11
C ASN A 254 11.80 -21.01 18.29
N ALA A 255 11.88 -21.47 19.53
CA ALA A 255 12.28 -22.85 19.84
C ALA A 255 11.40 -23.93 19.17
N SER A 256 10.14 -23.63 18.84
CA SER A 256 9.24 -24.57 18.14
C SER A 256 9.42 -24.61 16.62
N MET A 257 10.09 -23.60 16.04
CA MET A 257 10.37 -23.51 14.60
C MET A 257 11.72 -24.11 14.23
N LEU A 258 12.64 -24.23 15.19
CA LEU A 258 13.95 -24.83 15.00
C LEU A 258 13.88 -26.35 15.23
N SER A 259 14.43 -27.08 14.28
CA SER A 259 14.68 -28.52 14.42
C SER A 259 16.05 -28.77 15.10
N GLY A 260 16.37 -30.02 15.44
CA GLY A 260 17.60 -30.35 16.19
C GLY A 260 17.45 -30.12 17.69
N ASP A 261 18.43 -29.47 18.31
CA ASP A 261 18.42 -29.16 19.76
C ASP A 261 17.53 -27.94 20.08
N GLY A 262 17.15 -27.16 19.05
CA GLY A 262 16.35 -25.95 19.19
C GLY A 262 17.17 -24.75 19.67
N LEU A 263 16.61 -23.97 20.60
CA LEU A 263 17.28 -22.83 21.25
C LEU A 263 17.73 -23.22 22.65
N SER A 264 18.93 -22.78 23.05
CA SER A 264 19.41 -22.95 24.42
C SER A 264 18.58 -22.16 25.43
N HIS A 265 18.10 -20.97 25.03
CA HIS A 265 17.13 -20.15 25.76
C HIS A 265 16.39 -19.18 24.81
N PRO A 266 15.10 -18.85 25.03
CA PRO A 266 14.35 -17.93 24.15
C PRO A 266 14.81 -16.46 24.21
N SER A 267 15.37 -16.01 25.34
CA SER A 267 15.97 -14.67 25.45
C SER A 267 17.33 -14.61 24.78
N ILE A 268 17.43 -13.85 23.69
CA ILE A 268 18.64 -13.63 22.89
C ILE A 268 19.18 -12.22 23.16
N TRP A 269 20.44 -12.12 23.59
CA TRP A 269 21.11 -10.85 23.91
C TRP A 269 21.99 -10.32 22.77
N GLY A 270 22.49 -11.21 21.93
CA GLY A 270 23.39 -10.88 20.83
C GLY A 270 23.24 -11.86 19.67
N ILE A 271 23.51 -11.38 18.46
CA ILE A 271 23.40 -12.15 17.22
C ILE A 271 24.63 -11.84 16.38
N THR A 272 25.26 -12.87 15.82
CA THR A 272 26.37 -12.69 14.86
C THR A 272 26.30 -13.77 13.79
N GLU A 273 26.67 -13.42 12.56
CA GLU A 273 26.83 -14.39 11.48
C GLU A 273 28.31 -14.81 11.41
N TYR A 274 28.57 -16.12 11.36
CA TYR A 274 29.92 -16.67 11.20
C TYR A 274 29.85 -18.07 10.57
N GLU A 275 30.64 -18.29 9.50
CA GLU A 275 30.70 -19.54 8.72
C GLU A 275 29.31 -20.07 8.30
N ASP A 276 28.50 -19.23 7.63
CA ASP A 276 27.14 -19.53 7.14
C ASP A 276 26.12 -19.94 8.23
N LYS A 277 26.44 -19.71 9.50
CA LYS A 277 25.54 -19.94 10.64
C LYS A 277 25.25 -18.64 11.37
N LEU A 278 24.03 -18.55 11.88
CA LEU A 278 23.63 -17.51 12.81
C LEU A 278 23.92 -17.98 14.24
N TRP A 279 24.82 -17.30 14.92
CA TRP A 279 25.15 -17.59 16.32
C TRP A 279 24.37 -16.65 17.23
N LEU A 280 23.65 -17.26 18.18
CA LEU A 280 22.74 -16.59 19.10
C LEU A 280 23.32 -16.64 20.51
N ALA A 281 23.65 -15.47 21.03
CA ALA A 281 24.07 -15.27 22.41
C ALA A 281 22.81 -15.31 23.27
N THR A 282 22.59 -16.40 24.00
CA THR A 282 21.35 -16.60 24.74
C THR A 282 21.55 -16.31 26.23
N HIS A 283 20.44 -16.16 26.94
CA HIS A 283 20.49 -16.05 28.40
C HIS A 283 21.03 -17.32 29.07
N ASN A 284 21.05 -18.49 28.43
CA ASN A 284 21.68 -19.67 29.04
C ASN A 284 22.36 -20.54 27.97
N GLY A 285 23.57 -20.15 27.59
CA GLY A 285 24.37 -20.81 26.57
C GLY A 285 24.37 -20.11 25.21
N LEU A 286 24.84 -20.83 24.21
CA LEU A 286 25.06 -20.39 22.83
C LEU A 286 24.26 -21.30 21.90
N THR A 287 23.58 -20.76 20.88
CA THR A 287 22.93 -21.56 19.85
C THR A 287 23.50 -21.20 18.47
N ALA A 288 23.86 -22.20 17.66
CA ALA A 288 24.12 -22.01 16.24
C ALA A 288 22.90 -22.43 15.43
N VAL A 289 22.44 -21.58 14.51
CA VAL A 289 21.33 -21.86 13.61
C VAL A 289 21.84 -21.91 12.18
N ASP A 290 21.63 -23.04 11.52
CA ASP A 290 21.83 -23.17 10.08
C ASP A 290 20.64 -22.53 9.35
N LEU A 291 20.87 -21.42 8.65
CA LEU A 291 19.83 -20.63 8.00
C LEU A 291 19.22 -21.32 6.76
N LYS A 292 19.87 -22.36 6.22
CA LYS A 292 19.36 -23.11 5.06
C LYS A 292 18.42 -24.24 5.49
N THR A 293 18.64 -24.79 6.68
CA THR A 293 17.92 -25.97 7.18
C THR A 293 17.02 -25.69 8.40
N ASN A 294 17.13 -24.50 9.00
CA ASN A 294 16.47 -24.14 10.26
C ASN A 294 16.76 -25.15 11.39
N GLN A 295 17.99 -25.69 11.41
CA GLN A 295 18.46 -26.55 12.50
C GLN A 295 19.20 -25.72 13.54
N GLY A 296 18.76 -25.82 14.79
CA GLY A 296 19.43 -25.24 15.96
C GLY A 296 20.31 -26.27 16.65
N GLN A 297 21.53 -25.89 16.99
CA GLN A 297 22.48 -26.68 17.76
C GLN A 297 22.90 -25.92 19.02
N VAL A 298 22.72 -26.55 20.19
CA VAL A 298 22.92 -25.90 21.49
C VAL A 298 24.30 -26.21 22.06
N PHE A 299 24.98 -25.16 22.54
CA PHE A 299 26.26 -25.24 23.24
C PHE A 299 26.20 -24.49 24.57
N LEU A 300 27.05 -24.89 25.52
CA LEU A 300 27.30 -24.15 26.77
C LEU A 300 26.06 -23.92 27.66
N LYS A 301 24.96 -24.66 27.44
CA LYS A 301 23.80 -24.62 28.30
C LYS A 301 24.19 -25.11 29.70
N ASP A 302 23.86 -24.32 30.72
CA ASP A 302 24.22 -24.57 32.12
C ASP A 302 25.75 -24.68 32.36
N TYR A 303 26.58 -24.15 31.44
CA TYR A 303 28.03 -24.21 31.59
C TYR A 303 28.49 -23.42 32.81
N GLN A 304 29.24 -24.08 33.70
CA GLN A 304 29.64 -23.53 34.99
C GLN A 304 28.47 -23.01 35.85
N ALA A 305 27.24 -23.49 35.64
CA ALA A 305 26.12 -23.16 36.51
C ALA A 305 26.40 -23.56 37.97
N ASP A 306 25.99 -22.72 38.91
CA ASP A 306 26.14 -22.94 40.34
C ASP A 306 24.88 -22.50 41.10
N LEU A 307 24.90 -22.63 42.44
CA LEU A 307 23.74 -22.32 43.30
C LEU A 307 23.30 -20.86 43.27
N PHE A 308 24.19 -19.92 42.93
CA PHE A 308 23.91 -18.49 42.92
C PHE A 308 23.72 -17.92 41.51
N THR A 309 24.22 -18.62 40.50
CA THR A 309 24.11 -18.24 39.09
C THR A 309 23.86 -19.48 38.26
N THR A 310 22.58 -19.77 38.07
CA THR A 310 22.08 -21.00 37.44
C THR A 310 22.24 -20.99 35.92
N GLU A 311 22.50 -19.84 35.31
CA GLU A 311 22.63 -19.70 33.86
C GLU A 311 24.03 -19.22 33.43
N PHE A 312 24.42 -19.65 32.23
CA PHE A 312 25.60 -19.12 31.53
C PHE A 312 25.19 -18.07 30.50
N ASN A 313 24.96 -16.83 30.96
CA ASN A 313 24.51 -15.74 30.10
C ASN A 313 25.61 -15.35 29.12
N ILE A 314 25.30 -15.31 27.83
CA ILE A 314 26.17 -14.74 26.81
C ILE A 314 25.51 -13.47 26.29
N TYR A 315 26.18 -12.33 26.47
CA TYR A 315 25.65 -11.02 26.11
C TYR A 315 26.03 -10.60 24.69
N GLU A 316 27.20 -11.02 24.23
CA GLU A 316 27.75 -10.59 22.95
C GLU A 316 28.68 -11.67 22.40
N ILE A 317 28.70 -11.78 21.07
CA ILE A 317 29.56 -12.69 20.31
C ILE A 317 30.34 -11.84 19.32
N THR A 318 31.67 -11.93 19.35
CA THR A 318 32.54 -11.27 18.39
C THR A 318 33.39 -12.31 17.67
N PRO A 319 33.16 -12.53 16.36
CA PRO A 319 34.07 -13.33 15.56
C PRO A 319 35.44 -12.66 15.48
N TYR A 320 36.50 -13.40 15.80
CA TYR A 320 37.86 -12.92 15.62
C TYR A 320 38.79 -14.09 15.31
N LYS A 321 39.44 -14.02 14.14
CA LYS A 321 40.15 -15.15 13.53
C LYS A 321 39.19 -16.34 13.40
N ASN A 322 39.60 -17.54 13.80
CA ASN A 322 38.81 -18.77 13.67
C ASN A 322 38.02 -19.10 14.95
N LYS A 323 37.68 -18.09 15.76
CA LYS A 323 37.03 -18.27 17.06
C LYS A 323 35.92 -17.26 17.27
N LEU A 324 34.96 -17.66 18.10
CA LEU A 324 33.92 -16.78 18.62
C LEU A 324 34.30 -16.34 20.03
N TRP A 325 34.47 -15.04 20.22
CA TRP A 325 34.70 -14.49 21.54
C TRP A 325 33.37 -14.15 22.19
N LEU A 326 33.19 -14.64 23.42
CA LEU A 326 31.96 -14.60 24.16
C LEU A 326 32.14 -13.67 25.36
N ARG A 327 31.31 -12.63 25.44
CA ARG A 327 31.17 -11.82 26.65
C ARG A 327 30.07 -12.42 27.52
N THR A 328 30.43 -12.92 28.70
CA THR A 328 29.49 -13.67 29.54
C THR A 328 29.34 -13.05 30.93
N ASN A 329 28.38 -13.55 31.72
CA ASN A 329 28.28 -13.23 33.15
C ASN A 329 29.43 -13.82 33.99
N ARG A 330 30.36 -14.55 33.39
CA ARG A 330 31.52 -15.17 34.07
C ARG A 330 32.87 -14.69 33.51
N GLY A 331 32.86 -13.75 32.58
CA GLY A 331 34.04 -13.13 32.00
C GLY A 331 34.07 -13.28 30.50
N MET A 332 35.26 -13.14 29.93
CA MET A 332 35.47 -13.31 28.51
C MET A 332 35.97 -14.73 28.21
N PHE A 333 35.36 -15.37 27.22
CA PHE A 333 35.74 -16.70 26.74
C PHE A 333 35.99 -16.68 25.24
N SER A 334 36.82 -17.60 24.75
CA SER A 334 36.89 -17.93 23.33
C SER A 334 36.31 -19.31 23.11
N PHE A 335 35.41 -19.45 22.16
CA PHE A 335 34.79 -20.69 21.73
C PHE A 335 35.28 -21.03 20.32
N ASP A 336 35.71 -22.27 20.12
CA ASP A 336 36.11 -22.79 18.82
C ASP A 336 34.90 -23.47 18.16
N PRO A 337 34.37 -22.93 17.05
CA PRO A 337 33.17 -23.47 16.41
C PRO A 337 33.41 -24.81 15.69
N GLN A 338 34.66 -25.24 15.49
CA GLN A 338 34.99 -26.53 14.88
C GLN A 338 35.19 -27.63 15.93
N SER A 339 35.95 -27.36 16.99
CA SER A 339 36.18 -28.35 18.06
C SER A 339 35.11 -28.32 19.17
N HIS A 340 34.29 -27.26 19.20
CA HIS A 340 33.33 -26.94 20.27
C HIS A 340 33.97 -26.74 21.65
N GLU A 341 35.28 -26.49 21.69
CA GLU A 341 36.00 -26.23 22.94
C GLU A 341 35.86 -24.76 23.36
N ILE A 342 35.72 -24.55 24.66
CA ILE A 342 35.66 -23.23 25.28
C ILE A 342 36.89 -23.01 26.16
N PHE A 343 37.48 -21.81 26.05
CA PHE A 343 38.66 -21.42 26.82
C PHE A 343 38.43 -20.07 27.49
N PRO A 344 38.76 -19.92 28.78
CA PRO A 344 38.77 -18.60 29.41
C PRO A 344 39.84 -17.73 28.75
N ALA A 345 39.51 -16.46 28.52
CA ALA A 345 40.46 -15.51 27.96
C ALA A 345 41.64 -15.28 28.93
N LYS A 346 42.86 -15.15 28.39
CA LYS A 346 44.08 -14.91 29.15
C LYS A 346 44.76 -13.64 28.69
N THR A 347 45.25 -12.87 29.65
CA THR A 347 46.11 -11.71 29.43
C THR A 347 47.58 -12.11 29.44
N ALA A 348 48.43 -11.38 28.71
CA ALA A 348 49.88 -11.58 28.76
C ALA A 348 50.47 -11.09 30.10
N ASP A 349 49.93 -10.00 30.64
CA ASP A 349 50.24 -9.50 31.98
C ASP A 349 49.23 -10.07 32.99
N LEU A 350 49.67 -10.99 33.85
CA LEU A 350 48.82 -11.62 34.86
C LEU A 350 48.14 -10.61 35.79
N ASN A 351 48.72 -9.42 36.00
CA ASN A 351 48.09 -8.38 36.81
C ASN A 351 46.83 -7.81 36.16
N GLN A 352 46.67 -7.96 34.85
CA GLN A 352 45.51 -7.48 34.09
C GLN A 352 44.40 -8.53 33.95
N GLN A 353 44.64 -9.78 34.39
CA GLN A 353 43.67 -10.88 34.23
C GLN A 353 42.30 -10.54 34.84
N HIS A 354 42.29 -9.83 35.97
CA HIS A 354 41.07 -9.42 36.66
C HIS A 354 40.13 -8.55 35.82
N LEU A 355 40.65 -7.86 34.79
CA LEU A 355 39.87 -6.97 33.91
C LEU A 355 38.96 -7.73 32.94
N ILE A 356 39.23 -9.02 32.69
CA ILE A 356 38.48 -9.85 31.74
C ILE A 356 37.80 -11.06 32.40
N THR A 357 37.83 -11.13 33.74
CA THR A 357 37.16 -12.16 34.55
C THR A 357 35.97 -11.58 35.28
N GLY A 358 34.89 -12.37 35.46
CA GLY A 358 33.68 -11.91 36.16
C GLY A 358 32.75 -11.09 35.27
N TRP A 359 32.01 -10.13 35.83
CA TRP A 359 31.07 -9.32 35.05
C TRP A 359 31.80 -8.22 34.29
N VAL A 360 32.06 -8.45 33.01
CA VAL A 360 32.71 -7.46 32.12
C VAL A 360 31.63 -6.71 31.34
N HIS A 361 31.57 -5.39 31.51
CA HIS A 361 30.71 -4.50 30.75
C HIS A 361 31.53 -3.58 29.84
N GLY A 362 31.06 -3.33 28.61
CA GLY A 362 31.65 -2.35 27.71
C GLY A 362 33.00 -2.72 27.08
N SER A 363 33.34 -4.01 27.03
CA SER A 363 34.49 -4.49 26.26
C SER A 363 34.11 -4.75 24.81
N MET A 364 34.97 -4.35 23.88
CA MET A 364 34.84 -4.62 22.45
C MET A 364 36.18 -5.13 21.94
N LEU A 365 36.16 -6.22 21.17
CA LEU A 365 37.34 -6.66 20.43
C LEU A 365 37.47 -5.83 19.16
N MET A 366 38.61 -5.17 19.01
CA MET A 366 38.95 -4.43 17.81
C MET A 366 39.63 -5.38 16.82
N PRO A 367 39.24 -5.38 15.52
CA PRO A 367 39.86 -6.20 14.48
C PRO A 367 41.37 -5.99 14.33
#